data_AF-A0A1Y1ZK29-F1
#
_entry.id   AF-A0A1Y1ZK29-F1
#
_cell.length_a   1.000
_cell.length_b   1.000
_cell.length_c   1.000
_cell.angle_alpha   90.00
_cell.angle_beta   90.00
_cell.angle_gamma   90.00
#
_symmetry.space_group_name_H-M   'P 1'
#
loop_
_entity.id
_entity.type
_entity.pdbx_description
1 polymer ?
#
loop_
_entity_poly.entity_id
_entity_poly.type
_entity_poly.pdbx_seq_one_letter_code
_entity_poly.pdbx_strand_id
1 'polypeptide(L)'
;MEVNDNTKKFYDELEGKCEPEILLEIAKKGIFLYEPLCKYDKIKNHKYVVLISILAEQYFMINNDVQYTELKNIILSNMEYTFTYKTKVINLLIVNEFILNKILNEKNIKIINTFKTIYKEIFLCLYKYKFISTNVFNLFYEYNPDLYYSYEFDIFEFLYYDNKCLLLTKLNNILERKNNNKDILDMLKDIVLDYCRDLNLLIFLSNFFCKNKIQLHTRPYYRVPLFFPLNILKEYANNFFLPNNLFIKCNNKYYEDFLNFCFSDNNLNIVYSAYIRSKSNKDEKYINKYLSFKYHIYDCLEFEYELYKIKNNTCAVENVEKKNIFDNEEEISKNNISDNKIVENTNFSNSINEGIKNIISIKKEENESNDNDVIYYIKAFDNQCDKIYNFNIIKEYYYDEYNIRAVYDPYLIDINKMNTLNFVKTCLNNYDFLNNVLLDPNYIFNINLSTNFGTEILLMRLTYLISLIHNKYNAFIIEILFMCIDNSYITCDPSNRIDIEIYVFEEPTDLELIYKMLTNTPHKIFNSYCRGYY
;
A
#
# COMPACT_ATOMS: atom_id res chain seq x y z
N MET A 1 20.06 -24.07 -2.16
CA MET A 1 19.73 -25.28 -2.96
C MET A 1 18.49 -25.98 -2.38
N GLU A 2 18.39 -26.13 -1.05
CA GLU A 2 17.29 -26.85 -0.38
C GLU A 2 15.89 -26.20 -0.48
N VAL A 3 15.70 -24.88 -0.33
CA VAL A 3 14.36 -24.24 -0.54
C VAL A 3 13.80 -24.44 -1.95
N ASN A 4 14.64 -24.41 -3.00
CA ASN A 4 14.16 -24.65 -4.37
C ASN A 4 13.70 -26.10 -4.54
N ASP A 5 14.42 -27.05 -3.93
CA ASP A 5 14.02 -28.47 -3.93
C ASP A 5 12.74 -28.68 -3.12
N ASN A 6 12.59 -28.00 -1.97
CA ASN A 6 11.36 -28.02 -1.18
C ASN A 6 10.19 -27.40 -1.94
N THR A 7 10.42 -26.28 -2.65
CA THR A 7 9.42 -25.64 -3.50
C THR A 7 8.97 -26.59 -4.60
N LYS A 8 9.90 -27.27 -5.27
CA LYS A 8 9.57 -28.28 -6.28
C LYS A 8 8.74 -29.43 -5.69
N LYS A 9 9.18 -30.01 -4.57
CA LYS A 9 8.45 -31.08 -3.85
C LYS A 9 7.05 -30.63 -3.43
N PHE A 10 6.92 -29.37 -3.01
CA PHE A 10 5.64 -28.78 -2.63
C PHE A 10 4.68 -28.75 -3.82
N TYR A 11 5.13 -28.27 -4.99
CA TYR A 11 4.32 -28.25 -6.20
C TYR A 11 4.00 -29.66 -6.72
N ASP A 12 4.96 -30.59 -6.69
CA ASP A 12 4.74 -32.00 -7.05
C ASP A 12 3.62 -32.64 -6.18
N GLU A 13 3.62 -32.36 -4.87
CA GLU A 13 2.56 -32.81 -3.95
C GLU A 13 1.24 -32.08 -4.19
N LEU A 14 1.27 -30.75 -4.38
CA LEU A 14 0.11 -29.89 -4.58
C LEU A 14 -0.68 -30.29 -5.83
N GLU A 15 0.03 -30.56 -6.93
CA GLU A 15 -0.55 -30.98 -8.20
C GLU A 15 -0.99 -32.45 -8.16
N GLY A 16 -0.25 -33.30 -7.42
CA GLY A 16 -0.50 -34.71 -7.22
C GLY A 16 -1.67 -35.01 -6.26
N LYS A 17 -1.34 -35.69 -5.13
CA LYS A 17 -2.35 -36.13 -4.15
C LYS A 17 -2.94 -34.97 -3.36
N CYS A 18 -2.15 -33.92 -3.14
CA CYS A 18 -2.52 -32.72 -2.40
C CYS A 18 -2.88 -33.03 -0.93
N GLU A 19 -2.07 -33.85 -0.26
CA GLU A 19 -2.24 -34.18 1.17
C GLU A 19 -1.83 -32.96 2.01
N PRO A 20 -2.77 -32.27 2.70
CA PRO A 20 -2.49 -30.98 3.35
C PRO A 20 -1.43 -31.05 4.45
N GLU A 21 -1.35 -32.16 5.18
CA GLU A 21 -0.35 -32.40 6.21
C GLU A 21 1.06 -32.46 5.61
N ILE A 22 1.23 -33.13 4.47
CA ILE A 22 2.52 -33.23 3.79
C ILE A 22 2.93 -31.85 3.25
N LEU A 23 1.98 -31.13 2.65
CA LEU A 23 2.21 -29.76 2.18
C LEU A 23 2.67 -28.83 3.31
N LEU A 24 2.05 -28.91 4.48
CA LEU A 24 2.46 -28.13 5.66
C LEU A 24 3.87 -28.50 6.13
N GLU A 25 4.19 -29.80 6.21
CA GLU A 25 5.53 -30.25 6.62
C GLU A 25 6.63 -29.83 5.65
N ILE A 26 6.34 -29.76 4.35
CA ILE A 26 7.26 -29.20 3.36
C ILE A 26 7.39 -27.68 3.55
N ALA A 27 6.27 -26.96 3.72
CA ALA A 27 6.27 -25.50 3.89
C ALA A 27 7.07 -25.03 5.12
N LYS A 28 7.02 -25.78 6.23
CA LYS A 28 7.82 -25.52 7.44
C LYS A 28 9.33 -25.54 7.20
N LYS A 29 9.80 -26.19 6.13
CA LYS A 29 11.22 -26.23 5.73
C LYS A 29 11.64 -25.08 4.81
N GLY A 30 10.72 -24.14 4.53
CA GLY A 30 10.95 -23.02 3.63
C GLY A 30 10.59 -23.37 2.18
N ILE A 31 9.66 -22.60 1.61
CA ILE A 31 9.21 -22.69 0.22
C ILE A 31 8.98 -21.30 -0.36
N PHE A 32 8.91 -21.21 -1.68
CA PHE A 32 8.27 -20.10 -2.39
C PHE A 32 6.91 -20.54 -2.93
N LEU A 33 5.91 -19.67 -2.86
CA LEU A 33 4.65 -19.84 -3.58
C LEU A 33 4.58 -18.79 -4.68
N TYR A 34 4.39 -19.23 -5.92
CA TYR A 34 4.27 -18.35 -7.08
C TYR A 34 2.92 -17.65 -7.18
N GLU A 35 1.89 -18.19 -6.54
CA GLU A 35 0.56 -17.60 -6.44
C GLU A 35 -0.16 -18.11 -5.17
N PRO A 36 -1.27 -17.47 -4.76
CA PRO A 36 -2.03 -17.91 -3.59
C PRO A 36 -2.66 -19.29 -3.71
N LEU A 37 -2.65 -20.03 -2.61
CA LEU A 37 -3.31 -21.34 -2.52
C LEU A 37 -4.83 -21.30 -2.68
N CYS A 38 -5.46 -20.11 -2.58
CA CYS A 38 -6.91 -19.99 -2.83
C CYS A 38 -7.30 -20.28 -4.27
N LYS A 39 -6.35 -20.31 -5.22
CA LYS A 39 -6.56 -20.73 -6.61
C LYS A 39 -6.59 -22.25 -6.82
N TYR A 40 -6.24 -23.04 -5.79
CA TYR A 40 -6.13 -24.50 -5.91
C TYR A 40 -7.32 -25.19 -5.25
N ASP A 41 -8.27 -25.68 -6.05
CA ASP A 41 -9.54 -26.25 -5.57
C ASP A 41 -9.38 -27.37 -4.52
N LYS A 42 -8.34 -28.19 -4.65
CA LYS A 42 -8.07 -29.32 -3.74
C LYS A 42 -7.77 -28.88 -2.30
N ILE A 43 -7.21 -27.68 -2.10
CA ILE A 43 -6.74 -27.22 -0.79
C ILE A 43 -7.31 -25.86 -0.36
N LYS A 44 -7.91 -25.06 -1.25
CA LYS A 44 -8.33 -23.66 -0.97
C LYS A 44 -9.19 -23.44 0.27
N ASN A 45 -9.90 -24.48 0.74
CA ASN A 45 -10.76 -24.44 1.92
C ASN A 45 -10.15 -25.11 3.16
N HIS A 46 -8.96 -25.70 3.04
CA HIS A 46 -8.30 -26.35 4.17
C HIS A 46 -7.71 -25.32 5.14
N LYS A 47 -7.69 -25.64 6.44
CA LYS A 47 -7.15 -24.74 7.48
C LYS A 47 -5.68 -24.39 7.30
N TYR A 48 -4.88 -25.34 6.80
CA TYR A 48 -3.44 -25.16 6.61
C TYR A 48 -3.08 -24.18 5.51
N VAL A 49 -4.02 -23.78 4.64
CA VAL A 49 -3.80 -22.69 3.68
C VAL A 49 -3.28 -21.43 4.38
N VAL A 50 -3.88 -21.07 5.53
CA VAL A 50 -3.52 -19.85 6.26
C VAL A 50 -2.05 -19.90 6.70
N LEU A 51 -1.66 -20.97 7.40
CA LEU A 51 -0.30 -21.11 7.93
C LEU A 51 0.74 -21.28 6.81
N ILE A 52 0.43 -22.09 5.78
CA ILE A 52 1.33 -22.27 4.64
C ILE A 52 1.57 -20.94 3.92
N SER A 53 0.51 -20.16 3.66
CA SER A 53 0.64 -18.85 3.02
C SER A 53 1.48 -17.89 3.86
N ILE A 54 1.33 -17.88 5.18
CA ILE A 54 2.14 -17.03 6.07
C ILE A 54 3.62 -17.46 6.05
N LEU A 55 3.91 -18.76 6.13
CA LEU A 55 5.29 -19.29 6.01
C LEU A 55 5.90 -19.00 4.63
N ALA A 56 5.07 -19.01 3.60
CA ALA A 56 5.47 -18.65 2.24
C ALA A 56 5.61 -17.14 2.04
N GLU A 57 5.06 -16.31 2.93
CA GLU A 57 4.78 -14.89 2.76
C GLU A 57 3.98 -14.56 1.49
N GLN A 58 3.00 -15.39 1.20
CA GLN A 58 2.09 -15.26 0.06
C GLN A 58 0.72 -14.75 0.52
N TYR A 59 0.01 -14.06 -0.36
CA TYR A 59 -1.36 -13.65 -0.12
C TYR A 59 -2.28 -14.86 0.12
N PHE A 60 -3.34 -14.66 0.89
CA PHE A 60 -4.32 -15.70 1.16
C PHE A 60 -5.73 -15.14 1.39
N MET A 61 -6.72 -16.02 1.24
CA MET A 61 -8.13 -15.71 1.43
C MET A 61 -8.72 -16.62 2.50
N ILE A 62 -9.66 -16.10 3.29
CA ILE A 62 -10.41 -16.88 4.27
C ILE A 62 -11.79 -17.19 3.70
N ASN A 63 -12.11 -18.47 3.53
CA ASN A 63 -13.32 -18.94 2.87
C ASN A 63 -14.30 -19.65 3.82
N ASN A 64 -13.86 -20.00 5.03
CA ASN A 64 -14.69 -20.70 6.01
C ASN A 64 -14.27 -20.45 7.46
N ASP A 65 -15.10 -20.94 8.38
CA ASP A 65 -14.94 -20.76 9.83
C ASP A 65 -13.66 -21.38 10.38
N VAL A 66 -13.22 -22.50 9.81
CA VAL A 66 -12.02 -23.20 10.28
C VAL A 66 -10.79 -22.38 9.96
N GLN A 67 -10.71 -21.81 8.75
CA GLN A 67 -9.63 -20.90 8.36
C GLN A 67 -9.65 -19.60 9.17
N TYR A 68 -10.83 -19.04 9.45
CA TYR A 68 -10.95 -17.86 10.30
C TYR A 68 -10.46 -18.13 11.73
N THR A 69 -10.81 -19.29 12.29
CA THR A 69 -10.34 -19.71 13.62
C THR A 69 -8.82 -19.84 13.65
N GLU A 70 -8.23 -20.40 12.60
CA GLU A 70 -6.78 -20.51 12.47
C GLU A 70 -6.11 -19.12 12.44
N LEU A 71 -6.63 -18.20 11.62
CA LEU A 71 -6.15 -16.82 11.56
C LEU A 71 -6.24 -16.13 12.94
N LYS A 72 -7.35 -16.30 13.66
CA LYS A 72 -7.52 -15.76 15.02
C LYS A 72 -6.47 -16.31 15.97
N ASN A 73 -6.22 -17.62 15.96
CA ASN A 73 -5.21 -18.24 16.81
C ASN A 73 -3.83 -17.63 16.56
N ILE A 74 -3.46 -17.43 15.28
CA ILE A 74 -2.18 -16.82 14.88
C ILE A 74 -2.06 -15.37 15.34
N ILE A 75 -3.12 -14.55 15.17
CA ILE A 75 -3.16 -13.17 15.64
C ILE A 75 -3.05 -13.11 17.17
N LEU A 76 -3.78 -13.97 17.86
CA LEU A 76 -3.82 -13.98 19.33
C LEU A 76 -2.50 -14.46 19.94
N SER A 77 -1.85 -15.44 19.33
CA SER A 77 -0.58 -15.99 19.80
C SER A 77 0.61 -15.06 19.61
N ASN A 78 0.45 -13.89 18.96
CA ASN A 78 1.55 -13.03 18.53
C ASN A 78 2.65 -13.85 17.83
N MET A 79 2.27 -14.88 17.07
CA MET A 79 3.26 -15.70 16.40
C MET A 79 3.94 -14.85 15.33
N GLU A 80 5.14 -14.38 15.64
CA GLU A 80 6.05 -13.66 14.74
C GLU A 80 6.62 -14.63 13.68
N TYR A 81 5.76 -15.13 12.79
CA TYR A 81 6.21 -15.84 11.58
C TYR A 81 6.56 -14.90 10.42
N THR A 82 6.42 -13.60 10.62
CA THR A 82 6.77 -12.61 9.60
C THR A 82 8.26 -12.37 9.68
N PHE A 83 8.99 -12.98 8.75
CA PHE A 83 10.44 -12.93 8.71
C PHE A 83 10.96 -11.52 8.36
N THR A 84 10.08 -10.63 7.91
CA THR A 84 10.32 -9.19 7.75
C THR A 84 9.66 -8.40 8.88
N TYR A 85 10.41 -7.46 9.49
CA TYR A 85 9.96 -6.59 10.59
C TYR A 85 8.73 -5.71 10.25
N LYS A 86 8.29 -5.68 8.98
CA LYS A 86 7.27 -4.75 8.47
C LYS A 86 5.95 -5.42 8.07
N THR A 87 5.95 -6.65 7.59
CA THR A 87 4.71 -7.27 7.08
C THR A 87 3.96 -7.90 8.23
N LYS A 88 2.85 -7.29 8.68
CA LYS A 88 1.92 -7.97 9.59
C LYS A 88 1.20 -9.08 8.81
N VAL A 89 0.87 -10.21 9.45
CA VAL A 89 0.09 -11.31 8.83
C VAL A 89 -1.16 -10.78 8.10
N ILE A 90 -1.78 -9.76 8.68
CA ILE A 90 -3.00 -9.14 8.12
C ILE A 90 -2.78 -8.45 6.78
N ASN A 91 -1.55 -7.99 6.48
CA ASN A 91 -1.23 -7.36 5.19
C ASN A 91 -1.18 -8.37 4.03
N LEU A 92 -1.16 -9.68 4.33
CA LEU A 92 -1.24 -10.74 3.32
C LEU A 92 -2.69 -11.17 3.03
N LEU A 93 -3.68 -10.63 3.76
CA LEU A 93 -5.07 -11.04 3.63
C LEU A 93 -5.73 -10.37 2.41
N ILE A 94 -6.28 -11.21 1.53
CA ILE A 94 -7.22 -10.79 0.49
C ILE A 94 -8.61 -10.72 1.13
N VAL A 95 -9.13 -9.51 1.30
CA VAL A 95 -10.44 -9.28 1.92
C VAL A 95 -11.55 -9.71 0.96
N ASN A 96 -12.36 -10.67 1.37
CA ASN A 96 -13.56 -11.13 0.68
C ASN A 96 -14.82 -10.89 1.53
N GLU A 97 -16.00 -11.16 0.96
CA GLU A 97 -17.28 -10.98 1.67
C GLU A 97 -17.36 -11.86 2.94
N PHE A 98 -16.81 -13.08 2.89
CA PHE A 98 -16.82 -14.00 4.02
C PHE A 98 -16.09 -13.43 5.24
N ILE A 99 -14.84 -12.99 5.07
CA ILE A 99 -14.06 -12.46 6.18
C ILE A 99 -14.65 -11.14 6.69
N LEU A 100 -15.19 -10.31 5.79
CA LEU A 100 -15.86 -9.07 6.17
C LEU A 100 -17.06 -9.33 7.09
N ASN A 101 -17.91 -10.29 6.73
CA ASN A 101 -19.01 -10.75 7.59
C ASN A 101 -18.51 -11.25 8.97
N LYS A 102 -17.35 -11.90 9.04
CA LYS A 102 -16.77 -12.34 10.32
C LYS A 102 -16.28 -11.17 11.17
N ILE A 103 -15.57 -10.22 10.57
CA ILE A 103 -15.03 -9.07 11.30
C ILE A 103 -16.16 -8.18 11.84
N LEU A 104 -17.22 -7.95 11.06
CA LEU A 104 -18.39 -7.17 11.47
C LEU A 104 -19.09 -7.73 12.71
N ASN A 105 -18.94 -9.03 12.98
CA ASN A 105 -19.52 -9.71 14.13
C ASN A 105 -18.48 -10.08 15.20
N GLU A 106 -17.22 -9.66 15.04
CA GLU A 106 -16.15 -9.93 15.99
C GLU A 106 -16.32 -9.07 17.26
N LYS A 107 -16.02 -9.66 18.41
CA LYS A 107 -16.09 -9.00 19.72
C LYS A 107 -14.72 -8.88 20.39
N ASN A 108 -13.74 -9.65 19.92
CA ASN A 108 -12.40 -9.61 20.45
C ASN A 108 -11.67 -8.34 19.98
N ILE A 109 -11.41 -7.44 20.92
CA ILE A 109 -10.79 -6.14 20.65
C ILE A 109 -9.41 -6.23 19.99
N LYS A 110 -8.59 -7.23 20.34
CA LYS A 110 -7.26 -7.43 19.74
C LYS A 110 -7.37 -7.81 18.27
N ILE A 111 -8.36 -8.64 17.93
CA ILE A 111 -8.62 -9.03 16.54
C ILE A 111 -9.15 -7.83 15.76
N ILE A 112 -10.15 -7.12 16.29
CA ILE A 112 -10.69 -5.89 15.70
C ILE A 112 -9.57 -4.89 15.40
N ASN A 113 -8.71 -4.61 16.39
CA ASN A 113 -7.59 -3.68 16.23
C ASN A 113 -6.56 -4.15 15.21
N THR A 114 -6.41 -5.45 15.00
CA THR A 114 -5.55 -5.99 13.94
C THR A 114 -6.14 -5.71 12.56
N PHE A 115 -7.45 -5.90 12.37
CA PHE A 115 -8.11 -5.60 11.10
C PHE A 115 -8.14 -4.11 10.77
N LYS A 116 -8.22 -3.24 11.79
CA LYS A 116 -8.11 -1.78 11.62
C LYS A 116 -6.81 -1.33 10.94
N THR A 117 -5.75 -2.13 10.98
CA THR A 117 -4.48 -1.74 10.32
C THR A 117 -4.54 -1.82 8.79
N ILE A 118 -5.58 -2.46 8.23
CA ILE A 118 -5.87 -2.52 6.79
C ILE A 118 -7.23 -1.86 6.48
N TYR A 119 -7.54 -0.76 7.18
CA TYR A 119 -8.85 -0.11 7.08
C TYR A 119 -9.18 0.37 5.66
N LYS A 120 -8.17 0.69 4.85
CA LYS A 120 -8.34 1.18 3.48
C LYS A 120 -8.93 0.09 2.58
N GLU A 121 -8.36 -1.10 2.65
CA GLU A 121 -8.83 -2.29 1.95
C GLU A 121 -10.23 -2.66 2.44
N ILE A 122 -10.45 -2.61 3.75
CA ILE A 122 -11.76 -2.91 4.35
C ILE A 122 -12.83 -1.92 3.88
N PHE A 123 -12.54 -0.61 3.86
CA PHE A 123 -13.47 0.42 3.40
C PHE A 123 -13.90 0.18 1.94
N LEU A 124 -12.94 -0.10 1.05
CA LEU A 124 -13.21 -0.43 -0.35
C LEU A 124 -14.06 -1.71 -0.47
N CYS A 125 -13.78 -2.73 0.35
CA CYS A 125 -14.57 -3.96 0.38
C CYS A 125 -15.97 -3.78 0.98
N LEU A 126 -16.17 -2.90 1.97
CA LEU A 126 -17.50 -2.56 2.48
C LEU A 126 -18.39 -2.02 1.37
N TYR A 127 -17.84 -1.18 0.47
CA TYR A 127 -18.56 -0.72 -0.70
C TYR A 127 -18.76 -1.83 -1.74
N LYS A 128 -17.69 -2.55 -2.13
CA LYS A 128 -17.74 -3.64 -3.11
C LYS A 128 -18.81 -4.68 -2.78
N TYR A 129 -18.91 -5.08 -1.51
CA TYR A 129 -19.86 -6.07 -1.02
C TYR A 129 -21.17 -5.47 -0.47
N LYS A 130 -21.45 -4.18 -0.73
CA LYS A 130 -22.71 -3.49 -0.43
C LYS A 130 -23.08 -3.42 1.06
N PHE A 131 -22.09 -3.43 1.95
CA PHE A 131 -22.29 -3.11 3.38
C PHE A 131 -22.49 -1.62 3.62
N ILE A 132 -22.04 -0.76 2.70
CA ILE A 132 -22.33 0.67 2.67
C ILE A 132 -22.89 1.06 1.29
N SER A 133 -23.72 2.10 1.24
CA SER A 133 -24.29 2.60 -0.01
C SER A 133 -23.27 3.43 -0.80
N THR A 134 -23.53 3.65 -2.09
CA THR A 134 -22.71 4.53 -2.94
C THR A 134 -22.61 5.95 -2.39
N ASN A 135 -23.70 6.49 -1.82
CA ASN A 135 -23.69 7.83 -1.22
C ASN A 135 -22.74 7.91 -0.02
N VAL A 136 -22.72 6.87 0.82
CA VAL A 136 -21.80 6.76 1.95
C VAL A 136 -20.37 6.61 1.46
N PHE A 137 -20.14 5.73 0.48
CA PHE A 137 -18.82 5.57 -0.12
C PHE A 137 -18.30 6.91 -0.64
N ASN A 138 -19.08 7.64 -1.45
CA ASN A 138 -18.67 8.92 -2.01
C ASN A 138 -18.37 9.97 -0.93
N LEU A 139 -19.21 10.05 0.11
CA LEU A 139 -19.00 10.98 1.23
C LEU A 139 -17.63 10.79 1.90
N PHE A 140 -17.14 9.55 2.02
CA PHE A 140 -15.88 9.23 2.71
C PHE A 140 -14.69 9.01 1.77
N TYR A 141 -14.91 8.70 0.49
CA TYR A 141 -13.86 8.40 -0.49
C TYR A 141 -13.27 9.67 -1.14
N GLU A 142 -14.12 10.64 -1.53
CA GLU A 142 -13.78 11.70 -2.51
C GLU A 142 -12.64 12.66 -2.10
N TYR A 143 -12.24 12.68 -0.82
CA TYR A 143 -11.26 13.64 -0.29
C TYR A 143 -10.09 13.03 0.48
N ASN A 144 -9.93 11.71 0.45
CA ASN A 144 -8.83 11.06 1.14
C ASN A 144 -7.76 10.63 0.11
N PRO A 145 -6.76 11.48 -0.21
CA PRO A 145 -5.68 11.11 -1.13
C PRO A 145 -4.96 9.84 -0.70
N ASP A 146 -4.97 9.51 0.58
CA ASP A 146 -4.34 8.31 1.10
C ASP A 146 -5.15 7.03 0.79
N LEU A 147 -6.47 7.13 0.57
CA LEU A 147 -7.32 6.05 0.04
C LEU A 147 -7.11 5.83 -1.47
N TYR A 148 -6.72 6.85 -2.23
CA TYR A 148 -6.36 6.71 -3.65
C TYR A 148 -5.16 5.76 -3.84
N TYR A 149 -4.44 5.39 -2.78
CA TYR A 149 -3.20 4.60 -2.85
C TYR A 149 -3.28 3.20 -2.22
N SER A 150 -4.46 2.62 -1.97
CA SER A 150 -4.52 1.19 -1.59
C SER A 150 -4.17 0.31 -2.80
N TYR A 151 -2.87 0.07 -3.00
CA TYR A 151 -2.37 -0.75 -4.11
C TYR A 151 -2.76 -2.21 -3.92
N GLU A 152 -2.83 -2.68 -2.67
CA GLU A 152 -3.24 -4.02 -2.32
C GLU A 152 -4.63 -4.33 -2.88
N PHE A 153 -5.60 -3.44 -2.67
CA PHE A 153 -6.95 -3.60 -3.23
C PHE A 153 -6.89 -3.69 -4.77
N ASP A 154 -6.23 -2.75 -5.45
CA ASP A 154 -6.15 -2.74 -6.91
C ASP A 154 -5.44 -3.97 -7.47
N ILE A 155 -4.40 -4.44 -6.79
CA ILE A 155 -3.66 -5.66 -7.13
C ILE A 155 -4.56 -6.88 -6.95
N PHE A 156 -5.33 -6.94 -5.87
CA PHE A 156 -6.25 -8.06 -5.64
C PHE A 156 -7.39 -8.07 -6.67
N GLU A 157 -7.93 -6.91 -7.01
CA GLU A 157 -8.92 -6.78 -8.08
C GLU A 157 -8.34 -7.21 -9.45
N PHE A 158 -7.10 -6.83 -9.74
CA PHE A 158 -6.39 -7.21 -10.97
C PHE A 158 -6.12 -8.71 -11.05
N LEU A 159 -5.67 -9.33 -9.95
CA LEU A 159 -5.24 -10.73 -9.94
C LEU A 159 -6.37 -11.74 -9.73
N TYR A 160 -7.39 -11.39 -8.94
CA TYR A 160 -8.32 -12.38 -8.38
C TYR A 160 -9.81 -12.08 -8.65
N TYR A 161 -10.16 -10.90 -9.18
CA TYR A 161 -11.56 -10.51 -9.40
C TYR A 161 -11.84 -9.99 -10.82
N ASP A 162 -11.03 -10.38 -11.81
CA ASP A 162 -11.16 -10.07 -13.24
C ASP A 162 -11.22 -8.58 -13.63
N ASN A 163 -10.92 -7.67 -12.69
CA ASN A 163 -10.93 -6.24 -12.93
C ASN A 163 -9.55 -5.72 -13.33
N LYS A 164 -9.09 -6.14 -14.51
CA LYS A 164 -7.75 -5.81 -15.02
C LYS A 164 -7.55 -4.32 -15.33
N CYS A 165 -8.63 -3.61 -15.60
CA CYS A 165 -8.60 -2.21 -16.02
C CYS A 165 -8.21 -1.27 -14.87
N LEU A 166 -8.57 -1.60 -13.63
CA LEU A 166 -8.36 -0.71 -12.47
C LEU A 166 -6.88 -0.39 -12.25
N LEU A 167 -6.05 -1.43 -12.07
CA LEU A 167 -4.61 -1.28 -11.88
C LEU A 167 -3.95 -0.62 -13.09
N LEU A 168 -4.32 -1.02 -14.31
CA LEU A 168 -3.73 -0.47 -15.53
C LEU A 168 -4.02 1.03 -15.69
N THR A 169 -5.26 1.45 -15.47
CA THR A 169 -5.65 2.88 -15.54
C THR A 169 -4.87 3.69 -14.51
N LYS A 170 -4.77 3.19 -13.27
CA LYS A 170 -3.99 3.87 -12.22
C LYS A 170 -2.52 4.01 -12.59
N LEU A 171 -1.91 2.94 -13.10
CA LEU A 171 -0.52 2.97 -13.57
C LEU A 171 -0.33 3.94 -14.76
N ASN A 172 -1.26 3.99 -15.72
CA ASN A 172 -1.20 4.93 -16.84
C ASN A 172 -1.34 6.39 -16.37
N ASN A 173 -2.28 6.66 -15.47
CA ASN A 173 -2.45 8.00 -14.88
C ASN A 173 -1.18 8.46 -14.14
N ILE A 174 -0.48 7.53 -13.47
CA ILE A 174 0.82 7.79 -12.85
C ILE A 174 1.86 8.16 -13.92
N LEU A 175 1.87 7.49 -15.08
CA LEU A 175 2.82 7.81 -16.16
C LEU A 175 2.54 9.12 -16.86
N GLU A 176 1.29 9.49 -17.06
CA GLU A 176 0.93 10.78 -17.68
C GLU A 176 1.39 11.96 -16.80
N ARG A 177 1.40 11.77 -15.47
CA ARG A 177 1.90 12.76 -14.50
C ARG A 177 3.43 12.75 -14.33
N LYS A 178 4.16 11.84 -15.00
CA LYS A 178 5.60 11.59 -14.82
C LYS A 178 6.50 12.78 -15.12
N ASN A 179 6.02 13.79 -15.83
CA ASN A 179 6.87 14.87 -16.34
C ASN A 179 7.54 15.76 -15.27
N ASN A 180 7.29 15.60 -13.96
CA ASN A 180 7.99 16.41 -12.95
C ASN A 180 8.11 15.85 -11.51
N ASN A 181 7.89 14.54 -11.23
CA ASN A 181 7.73 14.14 -9.80
C ASN A 181 8.45 12.86 -9.34
N LYS A 182 9.36 13.02 -8.36
CA LYS A 182 10.08 11.94 -7.65
C LYS A 182 9.12 10.99 -6.93
N ASP A 183 8.01 11.53 -6.42
CA ASP A 183 6.99 10.80 -5.67
C ASP A 183 6.37 9.64 -6.48
N ILE A 184 6.25 9.80 -7.80
CA ILE A 184 5.69 8.79 -8.72
C ILE A 184 6.60 7.54 -8.82
N LEU A 185 7.91 7.74 -8.89
CA LEU A 185 8.86 6.63 -8.96
C LEU A 185 8.91 5.87 -7.63
N ASP A 186 8.76 6.57 -6.51
CA ASP A 186 8.69 5.95 -5.19
C ASP A 186 7.41 5.10 -5.05
N MET A 187 6.26 5.56 -5.55
CA MET A 187 5.02 4.75 -5.60
C MET A 187 5.18 3.45 -6.41
N LEU A 188 5.69 3.56 -7.64
CA LEU A 188 5.94 2.39 -8.50
C LEU A 188 6.93 1.40 -7.86
N LYS A 189 7.91 1.94 -7.14
CA LYS A 189 8.89 1.16 -6.38
C LYS A 189 8.26 0.41 -5.22
N ASP A 190 7.33 1.01 -4.49
CA ASP A 190 6.60 0.33 -3.40
C ASP A 190 5.74 -0.83 -3.94
N ILE A 191 5.07 -0.65 -5.08
CA ILE A 191 4.35 -1.74 -5.76
C ILE A 191 5.27 -2.95 -6.03
N VAL A 192 6.43 -2.70 -6.63
CA VAL A 192 7.36 -3.78 -6.98
C VAL A 192 7.99 -4.42 -5.73
N LEU A 193 8.39 -3.61 -4.76
CA LEU A 193 9.19 -4.09 -3.62
C LEU A 193 8.36 -4.69 -2.48
N ASP A 194 7.14 -4.20 -2.26
CA ASP A 194 6.34 -4.60 -1.10
C ASP A 194 5.13 -5.47 -1.48
N TYR A 195 4.56 -5.29 -2.68
CA TYR A 195 3.30 -5.91 -3.09
C TYR A 195 3.41 -6.96 -4.21
N CYS A 196 4.55 -7.06 -4.90
CA CYS A 196 4.75 -7.97 -6.04
C CYS A 196 5.01 -9.43 -5.60
N ARG A 197 4.04 -10.07 -4.94
CA ARG A 197 4.17 -11.43 -4.38
C ARG A 197 3.60 -12.53 -5.29
N ASP A 198 2.85 -12.19 -6.34
CA ASP A 198 2.32 -13.14 -7.34
C ASP A 198 3.17 -13.08 -8.62
N LEU A 199 3.53 -14.22 -9.18
CA LEU A 199 4.37 -14.32 -10.38
C LEU A 199 3.71 -13.66 -11.60
N ASN A 200 2.38 -13.71 -11.73
CA ASN A 200 1.68 -13.06 -12.83
C ASN A 200 1.77 -11.54 -12.71
N LEU A 201 1.75 -11.00 -11.49
CA LEU A 201 1.97 -9.58 -11.24
C LEU A 201 3.41 -9.18 -11.60
N LEU A 202 4.40 -10.00 -11.24
CA LEU A 202 5.81 -9.76 -11.60
C LEU A 202 5.98 -9.68 -13.12
N ILE A 203 5.43 -10.65 -13.84
CA ILE A 203 5.49 -10.69 -15.32
C ILE A 203 4.79 -9.47 -15.92
N PHE A 204 3.59 -9.15 -15.44
CA PHE A 204 2.83 -7.98 -15.90
C PHE A 204 3.60 -6.67 -15.69
N LEU A 205 4.07 -6.42 -14.46
CA LEU A 205 4.80 -5.21 -14.14
C LEU A 205 6.12 -5.15 -14.91
N SER A 206 6.83 -6.27 -15.07
CA SER A 206 8.07 -6.34 -15.86
C SER A 206 7.83 -5.83 -17.28
N ASN A 207 6.77 -6.34 -17.94
CA ASN A 207 6.40 -5.90 -19.29
C ASN A 207 5.99 -4.42 -19.32
N PHE A 208 5.24 -3.96 -18.31
CA PHE A 208 4.84 -2.56 -18.17
C PHE A 208 6.04 -1.61 -18.05
N PHE A 209 7.03 -1.96 -17.22
CA PHE A 209 8.24 -1.14 -17.03
C PHE A 209 9.12 -1.11 -18.28
N CYS A 210 9.33 -2.27 -18.93
CA CYS A 210 10.04 -2.35 -20.20
C CYS A 210 9.39 -1.46 -21.27
N LYS A 211 8.08 -1.63 -21.48
CA LYS A 211 7.33 -0.89 -22.52
C LYS A 211 7.43 0.62 -22.33
N ASN A 212 7.37 1.08 -21.08
CA ASN A 212 7.37 2.49 -20.73
C ASN A 212 8.77 3.05 -20.38
N LYS A 213 9.83 2.25 -20.54
CA LYS A 213 11.23 2.61 -20.27
C LYS A 213 11.39 3.25 -18.88
N ILE A 214 10.81 2.61 -17.87
CA ILE A 214 10.89 3.05 -16.47
C ILE A 214 12.03 2.29 -15.80
N GLN A 215 12.87 3.01 -15.06
CA GLN A 215 13.88 2.41 -14.21
C GLN A 215 13.76 2.97 -12.81
N LEU A 216 13.85 2.08 -11.83
CA LEU A 216 13.75 2.40 -10.42
C LEU A 216 15.14 2.46 -9.79
N HIS A 217 15.30 3.42 -8.89
CA HIS A 217 16.43 3.43 -7.97
C HIS A 217 16.22 2.39 -6.86
N THR A 218 17.31 1.76 -6.44
CA THR A 218 17.30 0.69 -5.43
C THR A 218 16.92 1.22 -4.04
N ARG A 219 16.45 0.35 -3.13
CA ARG A 219 16.31 0.71 -1.71
C ARG A 219 17.69 0.64 -1.02
N PRO A 220 17.85 1.26 0.17
CA PRO A 220 19.12 1.21 0.90
C PRO A 220 19.63 -0.21 1.22
N TYR A 221 18.76 -1.22 1.21
CA TYR A 221 19.12 -2.59 1.61
C TYR A 221 19.06 -3.60 0.45
N TYR A 222 17.91 -3.72 -0.19
CA TYR A 222 17.72 -4.68 -1.28
C TYR A 222 17.48 -3.96 -2.60
N ARG A 223 18.06 -4.51 -3.67
CA ARG A 223 17.82 -4.09 -5.04
C ARG A 223 16.49 -4.62 -5.56
N VAL A 224 16.14 -5.85 -5.20
CA VAL A 224 15.00 -6.60 -5.78
C VAL A 224 14.08 -7.14 -4.68
N PRO A 225 12.78 -7.39 -4.96
CA PRO A 225 11.89 -8.03 -3.99
C PRO A 225 12.30 -9.49 -3.78
N LEU A 226 12.42 -9.92 -2.52
CA LEU A 226 12.90 -11.27 -2.18
C LEU A 226 11.77 -12.31 -2.10
N PHE A 227 10.68 -12.12 -2.82
CA PHE A 227 9.50 -13.00 -2.78
C PHE A 227 9.63 -14.23 -3.69
N PHE A 228 10.68 -14.30 -4.53
CA PHE A 228 10.84 -15.35 -5.53
C PHE A 228 12.25 -16.00 -5.48
N PRO A 229 12.39 -17.24 -5.98
CA PRO A 229 13.69 -17.86 -6.22
C PRO A 229 14.63 -16.96 -7.04
N LEU A 230 15.94 -17.04 -6.76
CA LEU A 230 16.96 -16.21 -7.41
C LEU A 230 16.95 -16.30 -8.94
N ASN A 231 16.65 -17.47 -9.52
CA ASN A 231 16.55 -17.63 -10.97
C ASN A 231 15.40 -16.83 -11.59
N ILE A 232 14.22 -16.81 -10.93
CA ILE A 232 13.09 -15.98 -11.38
C ILE A 232 13.44 -14.50 -11.23
N LEU A 233 14.08 -14.10 -10.13
CA LEU A 233 14.52 -12.73 -9.95
C LEU A 233 15.54 -12.31 -11.02
N LYS A 234 16.49 -13.18 -11.39
CA LYS A 234 17.46 -12.95 -12.48
C LYS A 234 16.79 -12.74 -13.84
N GLU A 235 15.65 -13.37 -14.08
CA GLU A 235 14.90 -13.26 -15.32
C GLU A 235 14.19 -11.90 -15.45
N TYR A 236 13.52 -11.43 -14.38
CA TYR A 236 12.64 -10.26 -14.46
C TYR A 236 13.21 -8.98 -13.83
N ALA A 237 14.09 -9.07 -12.83
CA ALA A 237 14.40 -7.90 -11.98
C ALA A 237 15.14 -6.77 -12.72
N ASN A 238 15.94 -7.10 -13.75
CA ASN A 238 16.67 -6.11 -14.54
C ASN A 238 15.75 -5.21 -15.38
N ASN A 239 14.48 -5.60 -15.55
CA ASN A 239 13.47 -4.77 -16.22
C ASN A 239 12.97 -3.62 -15.33
N PHE A 240 13.23 -3.69 -14.02
CA PHE A 240 12.83 -2.68 -13.05
C PHE A 240 14.03 -1.85 -12.57
N PHE A 241 15.15 -2.51 -12.24
CA PHE A 241 16.23 -1.90 -11.48
C PHE A 241 17.52 -1.81 -12.29
N LEU A 242 18.25 -0.71 -12.07
CA LEU A 242 19.62 -0.58 -12.56
C LEU A 242 20.55 -1.59 -11.87
N PRO A 243 21.60 -2.07 -12.58
CA PRO A 243 22.64 -2.88 -11.96
C PRO A 243 23.41 -2.11 -10.88
N ASN A 244 24.03 -2.85 -9.98
CA ASN A 244 24.90 -2.30 -8.93
C ASN A 244 26.21 -1.78 -9.54
N ASN A 245 26.79 -0.76 -8.92
CA ASN A 245 28.15 -0.32 -9.24
C ASN A 245 29.20 -1.04 -8.40
N LEU A 246 28.78 -1.64 -7.28
CA LEU A 246 29.62 -2.42 -6.40
C LEU A 246 29.36 -3.91 -6.58
N PHE A 247 30.42 -4.70 -6.40
CA PHE A 247 30.33 -6.15 -6.36
C PHE A 247 31.30 -6.71 -5.34
N ILE A 248 30.84 -7.75 -4.66
CA ILE A 248 31.60 -8.55 -3.72
C ILE A 248 32.07 -9.80 -4.44
N LYS A 249 33.31 -10.21 -4.22
CA LYS A 249 33.80 -11.55 -4.58
C LYS A 249 33.95 -12.36 -3.30
N CYS A 250 33.54 -13.63 -3.34
CA CYS A 250 33.74 -14.53 -2.21
C CYS A 250 33.96 -15.97 -2.66
N ASN A 251 34.48 -16.78 -1.75
CA ASN A 251 34.83 -18.17 -2.05
C ASN A 251 33.58 -19.05 -2.31
N ASN A 252 32.40 -18.63 -1.87
CA ASN A 252 31.14 -19.31 -2.13
C ASN A 252 30.39 -18.64 -3.30
N LYS A 253 30.39 -19.28 -4.47
CA LYS A 253 29.76 -18.71 -5.67
C LYS A 253 28.26 -18.48 -5.56
N TYR A 254 27.53 -19.27 -4.77
CA TYR A 254 26.12 -19.01 -4.56
C TYR A 254 25.90 -17.73 -3.76
N TYR A 255 26.70 -17.49 -2.72
CA TYR A 255 26.61 -16.28 -1.90
C TYR A 255 27.06 -15.05 -2.70
N GLU A 256 28.15 -15.18 -3.45
CA GLU A 256 28.63 -14.14 -4.36
C GLU A 256 27.53 -13.70 -5.32
N ASP A 257 26.93 -14.66 -6.02
CA ASP A 257 25.83 -14.42 -6.96
C ASP A 257 24.61 -13.79 -6.27
N PHE A 258 24.23 -14.30 -5.10
CA PHE A 258 23.08 -13.80 -4.37
C PHE A 258 23.29 -12.37 -3.88
N LEU A 259 24.42 -12.08 -3.22
CA LEU A 259 24.72 -10.75 -2.70
C LEU A 259 24.77 -9.73 -3.85
N ASN A 260 25.55 -10.01 -4.90
CA ASN A 260 25.71 -9.08 -6.02
C ASN A 260 24.42 -8.82 -6.80
N PHE A 261 23.50 -9.79 -6.82
CA PHE A 261 22.24 -9.64 -7.51
C PHE A 261 21.13 -9.01 -6.65
N CYS A 262 21.05 -9.39 -5.38
CA CYS A 262 19.91 -9.03 -4.52
C CYS A 262 20.15 -7.77 -3.69
N PHE A 263 21.39 -7.50 -3.29
CA PHE A 263 21.71 -6.39 -2.38
C PHE A 263 21.92 -5.13 -3.19
N SER A 264 21.61 -3.96 -2.62
CA SER A 264 22.01 -2.69 -3.24
C SER A 264 23.47 -2.36 -2.91
N ASP A 265 24.07 -1.42 -3.65
CA ASP A 265 25.41 -0.90 -3.37
C ASP A 265 25.61 -0.54 -1.88
N ASN A 266 24.63 0.11 -1.27
CA ASN A 266 24.69 0.46 0.16
C ASN A 266 24.74 -0.78 1.07
N ASN A 267 23.97 -1.82 0.78
CA ASN A 267 23.97 -3.03 1.58
C ASN A 267 25.19 -3.91 1.35
N LEU A 268 25.74 -3.92 0.13
CA LEU A 268 27.04 -4.54 -0.15
C LEU A 268 28.15 -3.88 0.68
N ASN A 269 28.16 -2.54 0.77
CA ASN A 269 29.07 -1.83 1.67
C ASN A 269 28.87 -2.22 3.13
N ILE A 270 27.63 -2.31 3.61
CA ILE A 270 27.34 -2.72 4.99
C ILE A 270 27.86 -4.13 5.27
N VAL A 271 27.58 -5.11 4.39
CA VAL A 271 28.07 -6.50 4.52
C VAL A 271 29.59 -6.53 4.58
N TYR A 272 30.25 -5.85 3.63
CA TYR A 272 31.71 -5.81 3.60
C TYR A 272 32.29 -5.16 4.85
N SER A 273 31.68 -4.07 5.32
CA SER A 273 32.12 -3.35 6.53
C SER A 273 31.91 -4.19 7.80
N ALA A 274 30.82 -4.96 7.87
CA ALA A 274 30.57 -5.92 8.94
C ALA A 274 31.62 -7.07 8.91
N TYR A 275 31.97 -7.58 7.73
CA TYR A 275 33.03 -8.57 7.59
C TYR A 275 34.39 -8.04 8.09
N ILE A 276 34.79 -6.84 7.66
CA ILE A 276 36.04 -6.22 8.14
C ILE A 276 36.03 -6.04 9.66
N ARG A 277 34.89 -5.62 10.24
CA ARG A 277 34.73 -5.48 11.70
C ARG A 277 34.75 -6.81 12.42
N SER A 278 34.14 -7.86 11.88
CA SER A 278 34.15 -9.22 12.47
C SER A 278 35.55 -9.82 12.55
N LYS A 279 36.44 -9.49 11.60
CA LYS A 279 37.87 -9.82 11.69
C LYS A 279 38.58 -9.13 12.86
N SER A 280 38.04 -8.02 13.35
CA SER A 280 38.57 -7.25 14.48
C SER A 280 37.90 -7.54 15.84
N ASN A 281 36.64 -7.97 15.85
CA ASN A 281 35.87 -8.35 17.05
C ASN A 281 34.95 -9.54 16.74
N LYS A 282 35.06 -10.64 17.52
CA LYS A 282 34.46 -11.95 17.21
C LYS A 282 32.94 -12.08 17.40
N ASP A 283 32.22 -11.01 17.76
CA ASP A 283 30.84 -11.12 18.28
C ASP A 283 29.75 -10.45 17.42
N GLU A 284 30.05 -9.99 16.19
CA GLU A 284 29.02 -9.36 15.34
C GLU A 284 28.35 -10.40 14.43
N LYS A 285 27.05 -10.68 14.64
CA LYS A 285 26.23 -11.47 13.71
C LYS A 285 25.46 -10.54 12.77
N TYR A 286 25.74 -10.59 11.47
CA TYR A 286 24.97 -9.88 10.44
C TYR A 286 24.06 -10.86 9.70
N ILE A 287 22.95 -11.27 10.32
CA ILE A 287 21.99 -12.18 9.67
C ILE A 287 20.56 -11.70 9.90
N ASN A 288 19.87 -11.46 8.80
CA ASN A 288 18.43 -11.40 8.79
C ASN A 288 17.85 -12.83 8.76
N LYS A 289 17.07 -13.20 9.79
CA LYS A 289 16.37 -14.50 9.92
C LYS A 289 15.59 -14.90 8.65
N TYR A 290 15.16 -13.90 7.87
CA TYR A 290 14.56 -14.09 6.55
C TYR A 290 15.47 -14.78 5.54
N LEU A 291 16.70 -14.29 5.40
CA LEU A 291 17.64 -14.74 4.39
C LEU A 291 18.09 -16.18 4.65
N SER A 292 18.25 -16.53 5.93
CA SER A 292 18.58 -17.89 6.33
C SER A 292 17.42 -18.85 6.09
N PHE A 293 16.17 -18.43 6.27
CA PHE A 293 15.00 -19.29 6.04
C PHE A 293 14.65 -19.47 4.56
N LYS A 294 14.65 -18.40 3.75
CA LYS A 294 14.20 -18.44 2.35
C LYS A 294 15.30 -18.77 1.35
N TYR A 295 16.53 -18.33 1.64
CA TYR A 295 17.64 -18.44 0.70
C TYR A 295 18.79 -19.29 1.25
N HIS A 296 18.68 -19.82 2.48
CA HIS A 296 19.76 -20.54 3.16
C HIS A 296 21.07 -19.74 3.18
N ILE A 297 20.93 -18.42 3.33
CA ILE A 297 22.04 -17.50 3.55
C ILE A 297 22.25 -17.41 5.06
N TYR A 298 23.17 -18.22 5.54
CA TYR A 298 23.65 -18.29 6.92
C TYR A 298 24.98 -17.55 7.02
N ASP A 299 25.14 -16.83 8.11
CA ASP A 299 26.35 -16.11 8.52
C ASP A 299 27.22 -15.63 7.36
N CYS A 300 26.78 -14.52 6.75
CA CYS A 300 27.51 -13.85 5.68
C CYS A 300 28.89 -13.35 6.13
N LEU A 301 29.42 -13.69 7.32
CA LEU A 301 30.73 -13.26 7.79
C LEU A 301 31.75 -14.42 7.83
N GLU A 302 31.31 -15.66 7.58
CA GLU A 302 32.18 -16.85 7.51
C GLU A 302 33.06 -16.89 6.24
N PHE A 303 32.69 -16.13 5.21
CA PHE A 303 33.41 -16.11 3.94
C PHE A 303 34.41 -14.95 3.86
N GLU A 304 35.45 -15.15 3.09
CA GLU A 304 36.35 -14.06 2.73
C GLU A 304 35.76 -13.23 1.61
N TYR A 305 35.70 -11.92 1.83
CA TYR A 305 35.16 -10.96 0.86
C TYR A 305 36.22 -10.00 0.35
N GLU A 306 36.10 -9.67 -0.93
CA GLU A 306 36.75 -8.55 -1.58
C GLU A 306 35.67 -7.66 -2.20
N LEU A 307 35.75 -6.35 -1.99
CA LEU A 307 34.80 -5.38 -2.54
C LEU A 307 35.43 -4.63 -3.72
N TYR A 308 34.66 -4.52 -4.79
CA TYR A 308 35.08 -3.91 -6.03
C TYR A 308 34.04 -2.88 -6.52
N LYS A 309 34.52 -1.90 -7.29
CA LYS A 309 33.69 -0.84 -7.89
C LYS A 309 33.91 -0.77 -9.40
N ILE A 310 32.83 -0.66 -10.17
CA ILE A 310 32.88 -0.44 -11.62
C ILE A 310 33.24 1.03 -11.89
N LYS A 311 34.29 1.28 -12.70
CA LYS A 311 34.60 2.60 -13.28
C LYS A 311 34.03 2.68 -14.70
N ASN A 312 33.42 3.80 -15.07
CA ASN A 312 32.86 3.98 -16.41
C ASN A 312 33.96 3.99 -17.49
N ASN A 313 33.69 3.22 -18.57
CA ASN A 313 34.34 3.13 -19.88
C ASN A 313 35.64 2.31 -20.10
N THR A 314 36.18 1.61 -19.11
CA THR A 314 37.06 0.45 -19.36
C THR A 314 36.87 -0.58 -18.25
N CYS A 315 36.85 -1.87 -18.59
CA CYS A 315 36.83 -2.98 -17.63
C CYS A 315 38.12 -3.02 -16.79
N ALA A 316 38.36 -2.01 -15.96
CA ALA A 316 39.43 -1.96 -14.98
C ALA A 316 38.80 -2.08 -13.59
N VAL A 317 39.05 -3.21 -12.95
CA VAL A 317 38.61 -3.55 -11.60
C VAL A 317 39.65 -3.00 -10.62
N GLU A 318 39.30 -2.03 -9.78
CA GLU A 318 40.15 -1.56 -8.68
C GLU A 318 39.69 -2.21 -7.36
N ASN A 319 40.64 -2.81 -6.63
CA ASN A 319 40.43 -3.24 -5.25
C ASN A 319 40.16 -1.99 -4.39
N VAL A 320 39.06 -2.00 -3.63
CA VAL A 320 38.83 -1.02 -2.57
C VAL A 320 39.69 -1.41 -1.36
N GLU A 321 41.01 -1.23 -1.45
CA GLU A 321 41.90 -1.43 -0.31
C GLU A 321 41.84 -0.24 0.66
N LYS A 322 41.70 -0.57 1.95
CA LYS A 322 41.97 0.21 3.18
C LYS A 322 42.19 1.72 2.97
N LYS A 323 41.13 2.46 2.65
CA LYS A 323 41.05 3.87 3.03
C LYS A 323 40.10 4.01 4.19
N ASN A 324 40.60 4.54 5.30
CA ASN A 324 39.81 4.90 6.46
C ASN A 324 38.61 5.73 6.00
N ILE A 325 37.41 5.17 6.15
CA ILE A 325 36.15 5.87 5.95
C ILE A 325 35.88 6.66 7.24
N PHE A 326 36.71 7.67 7.46
CA PHE A 326 36.46 8.83 8.31
C PHE A 326 37.29 9.93 7.65
N ASP A 327 36.65 11.04 7.32
CA ASP A 327 37.18 12.19 6.58
C ASP A 327 36.98 12.08 5.05
N ASN A 328 35.78 12.45 4.60
CA ASN A 328 35.57 13.49 3.56
C ASN A 328 34.09 13.56 3.17
N GLU A 329 33.34 14.44 3.85
CA GLU A 329 31.99 14.87 3.49
C GLU A 329 31.95 15.99 2.44
N GLU A 330 33.09 16.42 1.89
CA GLU A 330 33.14 17.53 0.94
C GLU A 330 33.85 17.11 -0.35
N GLU A 331 33.14 16.49 -1.29
CA GLU A 331 33.41 16.61 -2.74
C GLU A 331 32.39 15.80 -3.58
N ILE A 332 31.12 16.21 -3.54
CA ILE A 332 30.17 15.84 -4.61
C ILE A 332 29.49 17.13 -5.09
N SER A 333 30.21 17.90 -5.88
CA SER A 333 29.59 18.77 -6.89
C SER A 333 30.57 18.99 -8.04
N LYS A 334 30.03 18.91 -9.26
CA LYS A 334 30.68 19.10 -10.58
C LYS A 334 31.25 17.82 -11.20
N ASN A 335 30.47 17.17 -12.07
CA ASN A 335 30.71 17.28 -13.52
C ASN A 335 29.58 16.65 -14.36
N ASN A 336 29.31 17.32 -15.47
CA ASN A 336 28.16 17.21 -16.37
C ASN A 336 28.26 16.09 -17.43
N ILE A 337 27.08 15.62 -17.86
CA ILE A 337 26.56 15.43 -19.23
C ILE A 337 27.57 15.11 -20.35
N SER A 338 27.51 13.92 -20.96
CA SER A 338 26.99 13.69 -22.33
C SER A 338 27.12 12.22 -22.79
N ASP A 339 26.24 11.85 -23.72
CA ASP A 339 26.31 10.76 -24.72
C ASP A 339 25.91 9.32 -24.35
N ASN A 340 24.60 9.06 -24.46
CA ASN A 340 24.03 7.71 -24.59
C ASN A 340 24.11 7.20 -26.03
N LYS A 341 24.79 6.06 -26.25
CA LYS A 341 24.59 5.21 -27.42
C LYS A 341 23.78 3.98 -27.02
N ILE A 342 22.58 3.89 -27.58
CA ILE A 342 21.64 2.78 -27.48
C ILE A 342 22.15 1.63 -28.34
N VAL A 343 22.22 0.41 -27.79
CA VAL A 343 22.36 -0.82 -28.56
C VAL A 343 21.00 -1.51 -28.56
N GLU A 344 20.39 -1.58 -29.74
CA GLU A 344 19.16 -2.31 -30.00
C GLU A 344 19.43 -3.83 -29.97
N ASN A 345 18.54 -4.59 -29.34
CA ASN A 345 18.40 -6.01 -29.63
C ASN A 345 16.92 -6.32 -29.82
N THR A 346 16.61 -6.79 -31.02
CA THR A 346 15.27 -7.05 -31.55
C THR A 346 14.90 -8.53 -31.43
N ASN A 347 13.57 -8.74 -31.46
CA ASN A 347 12.81 -9.95 -31.75
C ASN A 347 12.46 -10.85 -30.56
N PHE A 348 11.25 -10.67 -30.00
CA PHE A 348 10.28 -11.75 -29.71
C PHE A 348 8.95 -11.14 -29.23
N SER A 349 7.91 -11.11 -30.08
CA SER A 349 6.49 -11.13 -29.64
C SER A 349 5.51 -11.19 -30.82
N ASN A 350 5.21 -12.38 -31.34
CA ASN A 350 4.13 -12.54 -32.33
C ASN A 350 2.89 -13.30 -31.83
N SER A 351 2.81 -13.66 -30.53
CA SER A 351 1.64 -14.37 -29.99
C SER A 351 0.79 -13.58 -28.98
N ILE A 352 1.17 -12.35 -28.61
CA ILE A 352 0.44 -11.53 -27.60
C ILE A 352 -0.30 -10.34 -28.24
N ASN A 353 -0.01 -10.03 -29.51
CA ASN A 353 -0.53 -8.83 -30.19
C ASN A 353 -2.01 -8.88 -30.61
N GLU A 354 -2.65 -10.06 -30.65
CA GLU A 354 -4.06 -10.14 -31.07
C GLU A 354 -5.05 -9.71 -29.98
N GLY A 355 -4.70 -9.82 -28.70
CA GLY A 355 -5.55 -9.32 -27.59
C GLY A 355 -5.54 -7.80 -27.40
N ILE A 356 -4.47 -7.12 -27.86
CA ILE A 356 -4.24 -5.68 -27.62
C ILE A 356 -4.74 -4.81 -28.79
N LYS A 357 -4.77 -5.36 -30.02
CA LYS A 357 -5.17 -4.61 -31.22
C LYS A 357 -6.65 -4.20 -31.25
N ASN A 358 -7.52 -4.86 -30.48
CA ASN A 358 -8.95 -4.55 -30.48
C ASN A 358 -9.37 -3.38 -29.57
N ILE A 359 -8.44 -2.74 -28.84
CA ILE A 359 -8.78 -1.71 -27.83
C ILE A 359 -8.51 -0.27 -28.32
N ILE A 360 -7.80 -0.06 -29.42
CA ILE A 360 -7.41 1.30 -29.85
C ILE A 360 -7.97 1.62 -31.24
N SER A 361 -9.22 2.06 -31.27
CA SER A 361 -9.76 2.89 -32.36
C SER A 361 -10.30 4.20 -31.78
N ILE A 362 -9.41 5.14 -31.49
CA ILE A 362 -9.80 6.50 -31.07
C ILE A 362 -9.86 7.36 -32.32
N LYS A 363 -11.08 7.77 -32.71
CA LYS A 363 -11.29 8.87 -33.66
C LYS A 363 -10.88 10.17 -32.98
N LYS A 364 -9.94 10.90 -33.58
CA LYS A 364 -9.69 12.31 -33.26
C LYS A 364 -10.79 13.14 -33.90
N GLU A 365 -11.54 13.87 -33.09
CA GLU A 365 -12.22 15.08 -33.55
C GLU A 365 -11.43 16.28 -33.02
N GLU A 366 -10.91 17.07 -33.94
CA GLU A 366 -10.23 18.33 -33.68
C GLU A 366 -11.29 19.39 -33.41
N ASN A 367 -11.19 20.12 -32.30
CA ASN A 367 -11.79 21.43 -32.16
C ASN A 367 -10.72 22.39 -31.61
N GLU A 368 -10.39 23.37 -32.44
CA GLU A 368 -9.55 24.50 -32.12
C GLU A 368 -10.30 25.49 -31.22
N SER A 369 -9.75 25.79 -30.04
CA SER A 369 -9.88 27.11 -29.43
C SER A 369 -8.71 27.38 -28.49
N ASN A 370 -7.98 28.44 -28.80
CA ASN A 370 -6.94 29.02 -27.95
C ASN A 370 -7.57 29.60 -26.67
N ASP A 371 -7.30 28.97 -25.53
CA ASP A 371 -7.12 29.64 -24.23
C ASP A 371 -6.37 28.70 -23.27
N ASN A 372 -5.47 29.28 -22.48
CA ASN A 372 -4.34 28.64 -21.77
C ASN A 372 -4.71 27.91 -20.46
N ASP A 373 -5.82 27.16 -20.43
CA ASP A 373 -6.14 26.24 -19.32
C ASP A 373 -6.54 24.87 -19.91
N VAL A 374 -5.57 23.95 -20.01
CA VAL A 374 -5.82 22.60 -20.51
C VAL A 374 -6.50 21.79 -19.41
N ILE A 375 -7.83 21.88 -19.37
CA ILE A 375 -8.71 21.02 -18.59
C ILE A 375 -8.77 19.65 -19.28
N TYR A 376 -8.16 18.62 -18.67
CA TYR A 376 -8.31 17.24 -19.12
C TYR A 376 -9.57 16.61 -18.54
N TYR A 377 -10.59 16.42 -19.38
CA TYR A 377 -11.70 15.52 -19.08
C TYR A 377 -11.31 14.09 -19.46
N ILE A 378 -11.28 13.17 -18.49
CA ILE A 378 -11.16 11.73 -18.77
C ILE A 378 -12.55 11.10 -18.59
N LYS A 379 -13.20 10.77 -19.71
CA LYS A 379 -14.29 9.79 -19.78
C LYS A 379 -13.68 8.39 -19.77
N ALA A 380 -13.71 7.72 -18.62
CA ALA A 380 -13.63 6.26 -18.57
C ALA A 380 -15.07 5.73 -18.45
N PHE A 381 -15.45 4.79 -19.30
CA PHE A 381 -16.83 4.29 -19.45
C PHE A 381 -17.15 3.13 -18.51
N ASP A 382 -18.34 3.24 -17.90
CA ASP A 382 -19.35 2.25 -17.54
C ASP A 382 -18.93 1.08 -16.64
N ASN A 383 -18.97 1.36 -15.34
CA ASN A 383 -19.52 0.45 -14.32
C ASN A 383 -20.08 1.28 -13.15
N GLN A 384 -21.29 1.82 -13.30
CA GLN A 384 -22.13 2.43 -12.23
C GLN A 384 -21.51 3.50 -11.29
N CYS A 385 -20.28 3.97 -11.53
CA CYS A 385 -19.65 5.06 -10.78
C CYS A 385 -19.67 6.41 -11.52
N ASP A 386 -20.16 6.46 -12.76
CA ASP A 386 -19.97 7.61 -13.67
C ASP A 386 -20.94 8.80 -13.49
N LYS A 387 -21.31 9.20 -12.27
CA LYS A 387 -22.17 10.39 -12.12
C LYS A 387 -21.82 11.45 -11.07
N ILE A 388 -20.76 11.34 -10.28
CA ILE A 388 -20.46 12.38 -9.29
C ILE A 388 -18.96 12.53 -9.13
N TYR A 389 -18.29 13.29 -10.02
CA TYR A 389 -16.90 13.70 -9.78
C TYR A 389 -16.65 15.05 -10.45
N ASN A 390 -16.50 16.09 -9.64
CA ASN A 390 -15.95 17.35 -10.11
C ASN A 390 -15.30 18.16 -8.98
N PHE A 391 -14.39 17.54 -8.21
CA PHE A 391 -13.57 18.28 -7.24
C PHE A 391 -12.09 17.89 -7.33
N ASN A 392 -11.29 18.81 -7.86
CA ASN A 392 -9.82 18.77 -7.75
C ASN A 392 -9.43 19.49 -6.45
N ILE A 393 -9.23 18.76 -5.36
CA ILE A 393 -8.46 19.28 -4.21
C ILE A 393 -7.14 18.52 -4.17
N ILE A 394 -6.08 19.20 -4.61
CA ILE A 394 -4.69 18.76 -4.45
C ILE A 394 -4.30 19.12 -3.01
N LYS A 395 -3.81 18.15 -2.21
CA LYS A 395 -3.08 18.47 -0.97
C LYS A 395 -1.85 19.29 -1.40
N GLU A 396 -1.85 20.60 -1.21
CA GLU A 396 -0.65 21.43 -1.35
C GLU A 396 0.21 21.25 -0.09
N TYR A 397 1.37 20.63 -0.27
CA TYR A 397 2.36 20.52 0.79
C TYR A 397 3.25 21.76 0.74
N TYR A 398 3.27 22.54 1.80
CA TYR A 398 4.27 23.59 2.00
C TYR A 398 5.26 23.17 3.08
N TYR A 399 6.54 23.43 2.81
CA TYR A 399 7.59 23.37 3.82
C TYR A 399 7.67 24.76 4.43
N ASP A 400 7.63 24.84 5.76
CA ASP A 400 7.93 26.09 6.43
C ASP A 400 9.43 26.43 6.33
N GLU A 401 9.82 27.58 6.85
CA GLU A 401 11.21 28.06 6.86
C GLU A 401 12.18 27.13 7.60
N TYR A 402 11.66 26.14 8.34
CA TYR A 402 12.40 25.16 9.12
C TYR A 402 12.40 23.75 8.49
N ASN A 403 11.90 23.60 7.25
CA ASN A 403 11.68 22.29 6.62
C ASN A 403 10.76 21.37 7.42
N ILE A 404 9.93 21.91 8.31
CA ILE A 404 8.91 21.13 9.01
C ILE A 404 7.74 20.95 8.03
N ARG A 405 7.34 19.69 7.87
CA ARG A 405 6.23 19.30 7.00
C ARG A 405 4.92 19.70 7.67
N ALA A 406 4.47 20.93 7.44
CA ALA A 406 3.15 21.37 7.87
C ALA A 406 2.11 20.83 6.86
N VAL A 407 1.33 19.85 7.28
CA VAL A 407 0.19 19.37 6.49
C VAL A 407 -0.95 20.34 6.72
N TYR A 408 -1.29 21.16 5.74
CA TYR A 408 -2.56 21.89 5.77
C TYR A 408 -3.67 20.84 5.77
N ASP A 409 -4.46 20.78 6.83
CA ASP A 409 -5.64 19.90 6.85
C ASP A 409 -6.61 20.45 5.78
N PRO A 410 -6.84 19.72 4.68
CA PRO A 410 -7.71 20.21 3.60
C PRO A 410 -9.14 20.45 4.08
N TYR A 411 -9.53 19.89 5.23
CA TYR A 411 -10.83 20.09 5.83
C TYR A 411 -10.93 21.33 6.72
N LEU A 412 -9.85 22.05 7.00
CA LEU A 412 -9.87 23.22 7.89
C LEU A 412 -9.56 24.55 7.18
N ILE A 413 -9.34 24.52 5.86
CA ILE A 413 -8.97 25.69 5.04
C ILE A 413 -9.98 26.85 5.16
N ASP A 414 -11.28 26.55 5.31
CA ASP A 414 -12.35 27.54 5.31
C ASP A 414 -13.04 27.69 6.68
N ILE A 415 -12.35 27.30 7.75
CA ILE A 415 -12.85 27.39 9.13
C ILE A 415 -13.32 28.81 9.51
N ASN A 416 -12.63 29.85 9.03
CA ASN A 416 -12.99 31.25 9.26
C ASN A 416 -14.32 31.65 8.61
N LYS A 417 -14.82 30.85 7.66
CA LYS A 417 -16.11 31.03 6.98
C LYS A 417 -17.20 30.12 7.54
N MET A 418 -16.97 29.41 8.64
CA MET A 418 -17.86 28.37 9.18
C MET A 418 -19.32 28.81 9.33
N ASN A 419 -19.58 29.99 9.90
CA ASN A 419 -20.94 30.53 10.03
C ASN A 419 -21.60 30.90 8.69
N THR A 420 -20.83 30.95 7.61
CA THR A 420 -21.32 31.26 6.27
C THR A 420 -21.58 30.02 5.41
N LEU A 421 -21.06 28.85 5.81
CA LEU A 421 -21.21 27.57 5.10
C LEU A 421 -22.68 27.19 4.96
N ASN A 422 -23.05 26.63 3.81
CA ASN A 422 -24.45 26.34 3.51
C ASN A 422 -24.98 25.26 4.45
N PHE A 423 -24.27 24.16 4.62
CA PHE A 423 -24.63 23.09 5.56
C PHE A 423 -24.83 23.60 6.99
N VAL A 424 -24.01 24.52 7.48
CA VAL A 424 -24.20 25.08 8.83
C VAL A 424 -25.52 25.86 8.91
N LYS A 425 -25.76 26.75 7.94
CA LYS A 425 -26.96 27.60 7.91
C LYS A 425 -28.25 26.81 7.72
N THR A 426 -28.26 25.86 6.80
CA THR A 426 -29.49 25.17 6.37
C THR A 426 -29.75 23.88 7.12
N CYS A 427 -28.70 23.24 7.63
CA CYS A 427 -28.75 21.89 8.20
C CYS A 427 -28.46 21.90 9.70
N LEU A 428 -27.26 22.34 10.14
CA LEU A 428 -26.91 22.29 11.56
C LEU A 428 -27.72 23.25 12.44
N ASN A 429 -28.20 24.36 11.89
CA ASN A 429 -29.08 25.29 12.61
C ASN A 429 -30.58 24.92 12.49
N ASN A 430 -30.92 23.80 11.87
CA ASN A 430 -32.30 23.37 11.62
C ASN A 430 -32.65 22.13 12.46
N TYR A 431 -33.55 22.31 13.43
CA TYR A 431 -33.98 21.23 14.32
C TYR A 431 -34.61 20.05 13.58
N ASP A 432 -35.54 20.31 12.66
CA ASP A 432 -36.26 19.26 11.92
C ASP A 432 -35.31 18.47 11.02
N PHE A 433 -34.33 19.15 10.43
CA PHE A 433 -33.28 18.51 9.65
C PHE A 433 -32.49 17.53 10.53
N LEU A 434 -31.97 17.97 11.67
CA LEU A 434 -31.17 17.14 12.57
C LEU A 434 -32.00 15.98 13.14
N ASN A 435 -33.26 16.22 13.47
CA ASN A 435 -34.18 15.18 13.91
C ASN A 435 -34.36 14.11 12.81
N ASN A 436 -34.58 14.51 11.56
CA ASN A 436 -34.72 13.58 10.44
C ASN A 436 -33.42 12.82 10.15
N VAL A 437 -32.25 13.47 10.27
CA VAL A 437 -30.96 12.78 10.16
C VAL A 437 -30.76 11.77 11.27
N LEU A 438 -31.15 12.08 12.51
CA LEU A 438 -31.08 11.09 13.60
C LEU A 438 -32.06 9.94 13.41
N LEU A 439 -33.23 10.16 12.80
CA LEU A 439 -34.18 9.10 12.48
C LEU A 439 -33.74 8.21 11.30
N ASP A 440 -33.07 8.79 10.31
CA ASP A 440 -32.51 8.07 9.16
C ASP A 440 -31.16 8.69 8.75
N PRO A 441 -30.03 7.99 8.95
CA PRO A 441 -28.72 8.47 8.53
C PRO A 441 -28.66 8.87 7.05
N ASN A 442 -29.43 8.21 6.17
CA ASN A 442 -29.41 8.52 4.73
C ASN A 442 -30.14 9.82 4.39
N TYR A 443 -30.91 10.39 5.32
CA TYR A 443 -31.59 11.67 5.12
C TYR A 443 -30.61 12.80 4.79
N ILE A 444 -29.36 12.70 5.26
CA ILE A 444 -28.30 13.67 4.93
C ILE A 444 -28.05 13.79 3.42
N PHE A 445 -28.34 12.74 2.64
CA PHE A 445 -28.15 12.73 1.19
C PHE A 445 -29.34 13.32 0.41
N ASN A 446 -30.44 13.66 1.08
CA ASN A 446 -31.56 14.36 0.46
C ASN A 446 -31.26 15.85 0.22
N ILE A 447 -30.16 16.35 0.78
CA ILE A 447 -29.77 17.74 0.62
C ILE A 447 -29.05 17.91 -0.71
N ASN A 448 -29.56 18.81 -1.55
CA ASN A 448 -28.86 19.24 -2.75
C ASN A 448 -27.82 20.32 -2.39
N LEU A 449 -26.70 19.91 -1.80
CA LEU A 449 -25.56 20.78 -1.51
C LEU A 449 -24.43 20.51 -2.49
N SER A 450 -24.15 21.49 -3.33
CA SER A 450 -22.85 21.61 -4.00
C SER A 450 -21.95 22.50 -3.14
N THR A 451 -20.91 21.93 -2.52
CA THR A 451 -19.93 22.69 -1.74
C THR A 451 -18.52 22.28 -2.13
N ASN A 452 -17.62 23.27 -2.21
CA ASN A 452 -16.19 23.06 -2.44
C ASN A 452 -15.39 23.17 -1.13
N PHE A 453 -16.08 23.39 0.00
CA PHE A 453 -15.46 23.66 1.29
C PHE A 453 -15.19 22.34 2.04
N GLY A 454 -13.92 22.00 2.23
CA GLY A 454 -13.53 20.79 2.97
C GLY A 454 -14.14 20.73 4.38
N THR A 455 -14.24 21.88 5.04
CA THR A 455 -14.87 22.01 6.36
C THR A 455 -16.34 21.63 6.37
N GLU A 456 -17.07 21.95 5.30
CA GLU A 456 -18.48 21.61 5.17
C GLU A 456 -18.67 20.09 5.01
N ILE A 457 -17.78 19.46 4.26
CA ILE A 457 -17.76 18.01 4.04
C ILE A 457 -17.39 17.27 5.33
N LEU A 458 -16.44 17.79 6.12
CA LEU A 458 -16.13 17.26 7.44
C LEU A 458 -17.35 17.32 8.36
N LEU A 459 -18.05 18.46 8.42
CA LEU A 459 -19.28 18.58 9.20
C LEU A 459 -20.37 17.60 8.73
N MET A 460 -20.52 17.39 7.42
CA MET A 460 -21.43 16.38 6.88
C MET A 460 -21.06 14.96 7.35
N ARG A 461 -19.77 14.59 7.29
CA ARG A 461 -19.27 13.29 7.76
C ARG A 461 -19.53 13.09 9.25
N LEU A 462 -19.21 14.09 10.08
CA LEU A 462 -19.44 14.02 11.52
C LEU A 462 -20.93 13.93 11.85
N THR A 463 -21.78 14.68 11.15
CA THR A 463 -23.25 14.60 11.29
C THR A 463 -23.77 13.21 10.93
N TYR A 464 -23.27 12.62 9.84
CA TYR A 464 -23.60 11.26 9.45
C TYR A 464 -23.15 10.22 10.48
N LEU A 465 -21.93 10.34 11.01
CA LEU A 465 -21.40 9.46 12.06
C LEU A 465 -22.22 9.55 13.35
N ILE A 466 -22.62 10.75 13.77
CA ILE A 466 -23.52 10.95 14.93
C ILE A 466 -24.83 10.18 14.72
N SER A 467 -25.40 10.24 13.52
CA SER A 467 -26.61 9.48 13.21
C SER A 467 -26.40 7.97 13.23
N LEU A 468 -25.29 7.46 12.68
CA LEU A 468 -24.97 6.03 12.76
C LEU A 468 -24.82 5.55 14.21
N ILE A 469 -24.14 6.34 15.04
CA ILE A 469 -24.01 6.10 16.47
C ILE A 469 -25.38 6.06 17.15
N HIS A 470 -26.22 7.06 16.89
CA HIS A 470 -27.57 7.16 17.45
C HIS A 470 -28.42 5.92 17.12
N ASN A 471 -28.34 5.47 15.87
CA ASN A 471 -29.06 4.30 15.36
C ASN A 471 -28.41 2.96 15.72
N LYS A 472 -27.34 2.96 16.52
CA LYS A 472 -26.61 1.74 16.93
C LYS A 472 -26.18 0.91 15.73
N TYR A 473 -25.70 1.58 14.68
CA TYR A 473 -25.15 0.92 13.50
C TYR A 473 -23.94 0.06 13.87
N ASN A 474 -23.48 -0.79 12.96
CA ASN A 474 -22.35 -1.66 13.24
C ASN A 474 -21.10 -0.85 13.64
N ALA A 475 -20.62 -1.07 14.87
CA ALA A 475 -19.52 -0.29 15.46
C ALA A 475 -18.24 -0.36 14.61
N PHE A 476 -17.94 -1.53 14.02
CA PHE A 476 -16.76 -1.67 13.16
C PHE A 476 -16.88 -0.82 11.89
N ILE A 477 -18.06 -0.74 11.27
CA ILE A 477 -18.29 0.16 10.12
C ILE A 477 -18.08 1.62 10.53
N ILE A 478 -18.65 2.04 11.67
CA ILE A 478 -18.49 3.39 12.21
C ILE A 478 -16.99 3.71 12.38
N GLU A 479 -16.22 2.80 12.99
CA GLU A 479 -14.78 2.97 13.20
C GLU A 479 -13.99 3.07 11.89
N ILE A 480 -14.30 2.24 10.88
CA ILE A 480 -13.66 2.32 9.56
C ILE A 480 -13.95 3.68 8.91
N LEU A 481 -15.19 4.17 9.00
CA LEU A 481 -15.57 5.48 8.47
C LEU A 481 -14.86 6.63 9.22
N PHE A 482 -14.67 6.53 10.54
CA PHE A 482 -13.82 7.45 11.29
C PHE A 482 -12.38 7.47 10.77
N MET A 483 -11.79 6.30 10.50
CA MET A 483 -10.44 6.20 9.96
C MET A 483 -10.31 6.85 8.56
N CYS A 484 -11.41 6.93 7.80
CA CYS A 484 -11.42 7.64 6.52
C CYS A 484 -11.40 9.17 6.63
N ILE A 485 -11.62 9.76 7.82
CA ILE A 485 -11.57 11.22 8.03
C ILE A 485 -10.12 11.75 8.03
N ASP A 486 -9.10 10.88 8.22
CA ASP A 486 -7.66 11.24 8.19
C ASP A 486 -7.28 12.43 9.08
N ASN A 487 -7.95 12.55 10.24
CA ASN A 487 -7.66 13.56 11.25
C ASN A 487 -7.45 12.86 12.60
N SER A 488 -6.21 12.85 13.10
CA SER A 488 -5.81 12.16 14.34
C SER A 488 -6.51 12.68 15.59
N TYR A 489 -7.11 13.86 15.52
CA TYR A 489 -7.74 14.56 16.64
C TYR A 489 -9.25 14.29 16.75
N ILE A 490 -9.82 13.52 15.83
CA ILE A 490 -11.23 13.12 15.84
C ILE A 490 -11.31 11.62 16.01
N THR A 491 -11.89 11.17 17.12
CA THR A 491 -12.01 9.74 17.45
C THR A 491 -13.41 9.38 17.94
N CYS A 492 -13.67 8.08 18.09
CA CYS A 492 -14.87 7.57 18.74
C CYS A 492 -14.49 6.97 20.09
N ASP A 493 -15.13 7.45 21.17
CA ASP A 493 -14.91 6.94 22.51
C ASP A 493 -15.64 5.60 22.74
N PRO A 494 -15.28 4.84 23.79
CA PRO A 494 -15.98 3.60 24.16
C PRO A 494 -17.46 3.77 24.52
N SER A 495 -17.91 5.00 24.77
CA SER A 495 -19.30 5.36 25.05
C SER A 495 -20.10 5.66 23.77
N ASN A 496 -19.50 5.47 22.59
CA ASN A 496 -20.01 5.87 21.28
C ASN A 496 -20.30 7.38 21.20
N ARG A 497 -19.31 8.20 21.55
CA ARG A 497 -19.31 9.64 21.32
C ARG A 497 -18.16 10.01 20.40
N ILE A 498 -18.36 11.07 19.63
CA ILE A 498 -17.31 11.72 18.87
C ILE A 498 -16.48 12.55 19.85
N ASP A 499 -15.25 12.13 20.05
CA ASP A 499 -14.25 12.87 20.81
C ASP A 499 -13.44 13.73 19.83
N ILE A 500 -13.43 15.04 20.09
CA ILE A 500 -12.64 16.02 19.37
C ILE A 500 -11.59 16.54 20.34
N GLU A 501 -10.31 16.31 20.03
CA GLU A 501 -9.18 16.80 20.83
C GLU A 501 -9.03 18.31 20.62
N ILE A 502 -9.14 19.06 21.72
CA ILE A 502 -9.13 20.53 21.74
C ILE A 502 -7.92 20.98 22.54
N TYR A 503 -6.91 21.50 21.85
CA TYR A 503 -5.76 22.10 22.53
C TYR A 503 -6.09 23.50 23.05
N VAL A 504 -5.70 23.77 24.30
CA VAL A 504 -5.86 25.08 24.93
C VAL A 504 -4.75 26.02 24.43
N PHE A 505 -5.08 26.88 23.46
CA PHE A 505 -4.24 28.00 23.02
C PHE A 505 -4.94 29.33 23.31
N GLU A 506 -4.22 30.45 23.17
CA GLU A 506 -4.78 31.80 23.38
C GLU A 506 -5.90 32.15 22.38
N GLU A 507 -5.89 31.54 21.19
CA GLU A 507 -6.95 31.61 20.18
C GLU A 507 -7.63 30.25 20.01
N PRO A 508 -8.95 30.21 19.75
CA PRO A 508 -9.66 28.95 19.58
C PRO A 508 -9.12 28.21 18.36
N THR A 509 -8.76 26.93 18.57
CA THR A 509 -8.32 26.08 17.46
C THR A 509 -9.46 25.80 16.49
N ASP A 510 -9.11 25.47 15.25
CA ASP A 510 -10.07 25.07 14.23
C ASP A 510 -10.98 23.91 14.69
N LEU A 511 -10.41 22.97 15.46
CA LEU A 511 -11.14 21.85 16.06
C LEU A 511 -12.10 22.31 17.17
N GLU A 512 -11.74 23.34 17.94
CA GLU A 512 -12.65 23.95 18.90
C GLU A 512 -13.86 24.59 18.21
N LEU A 513 -13.67 25.21 17.04
CA LEU A 513 -14.76 25.77 16.23
C LEU A 513 -15.69 24.67 15.70
N ILE A 514 -15.13 23.59 15.15
CA ILE A 514 -15.90 22.40 14.73
C ILE A 514 -16.71 21.84 15.91
N TYR A 515 -16.07 21.64 17.05
CA TYR A 515 -16.73 21.14 18.25
C TYR A 515 -17.88 22.05 18.68
N LYS A 516 -17.64 23.37 18.78
CA LYS A 516 -18.69 24.35 19.13
C LYS A 516 -19.86 24.31 18.15
N MET A 517 -19.61 24.15 16.85
CA MET A 517 -20.70 24.02 15.86
C MET A 517 -21.55 22.78 16.12
N LEU A 518 -20.93 21.65 16.41
CA LEU A 518 -21.64 20.39 16.63
C LEU A 518 -22.33 20.32 18.00
N THR A 519 -21.87 21.07 19.02
CA THR A 519 -22.50 21.08 20.35
C THR A 519 -23.50 22.21 20.58
N ASN A 520 -23.50 23.24 19.74
CA ASN A 520 -24.41 24.39 19.86
C ASN A 520 -25.56 24.36 18.84
N THR A 521 -25.91 23.19 18.31
CA THR A 521 -27.10 23.04 17.46
C THR A 521 -28.39 23.14 18.29
N PRO A 522 -29.56 23.40 17.68
CA PRO A 522 -30.84 23.40 18.40
C PRO A 522 -31.26 22.00 18.91
N HIS A 523 -30.59 20.91 18.51
CA HIS A 523 -31.00 19.54 18.80
C HIS A 523 -30.17 18.92 19.95
N LYS A 524 -30.68 18.98 21.19
CA LYS A 524 -29.95 18.53 22.40
C LYS A 524 -29.43 17.09 22.35
N ILE A 525 -30.21 16.16 21.78
CA ILE A 525 -29.78 14.76 21.64
C ILE A 525 -28.60 14.66 20.68
N PHE A 526 -28.60 15.45 19.60
CA PHE A 526 -27.50 15.48 18.62
C PHE A 526 -26.22 15.94 19.31
N ASN A 527 -26.30 17.06 20.03
CA ASN A 527 -25.17 17.64 20.76
C ASN A 527 -24.55 16.68 21.78
N SER A 528 -25.36 15.77 22.36
CA SER A 528 -24.89 14.82 23.38
C SER A 528 -23.92 13.76 22.87
N TYR A 529 -23.80 13.59 21.55
CA TYR A 529 -22.85 12.68 20.91
C TYR A 529 -21.49 13.30 20.65
N CYS A 530 -21.30 14.60 20.93
CA CYS A 530 -20.03 15.28 20.75
C CYS A 530 -19.41 15.61 22.10
N ARG A 531 -18.11 15.40 22.23
CA ARG A 531 -17.35 15.71 23.43
C ARG A 531 -16.03 16.35 23.07
N GLY A 532 -15.74 17.48 23.72
CA GLY A 532 -14.43 18.10 23.70
C GLY A 532 -13.55 17.42 24.73
N TYR A 533 -12.37 16.97 24.31
CA TYR A 533 -11.33 16.49 25.19
C TYR A 533 -10.20 17.52 25.22
N TYR A 534 -9.99 18.15 26.38
CA TYR A 534 -9.01 19.21 26.59
C TYR A 534 -7.69 18.66 27.12
#